data_AF-M7ASI3-F1
#
_entry.id   AF-M7ASI3-F1
#
_cell.length_a   1.000
_cell.length_b   1.000
_cell.length_c   1.000
_cell.angle_alpha   90.00
_cell.angle_beta   90.00
_cell.angle_gamma   90.00
#
_symmetry.space_group_name_H-M   'P 1'
#
loop_
_entity.id
_entity.type
_entity.pdbx_description
1 polymer ?
#
loop_
_entity_poly.entity_id
_entity_poly.type
_entity_poly.pdbx_seq_one_letter_code
_entity_poly.pdbx_strand_id
1 'polypeptide(L)'
;MYSRRSVWQVVLRQGGWDVTLSTYYPFGLSSSFTVPLRQVSCMAHRSEVPAMIPLKVKGRPFYFLLDKQGQVYNPQLFDLTVGAYRKL
;
A
#
# COMPACT_ATOMS: atom_id res chain seq x y z
N MET A 1 -10.10 12.41 8.60
CA MET A 1 -9.69 11.54 9.72
C MET A 1 -8.65 10.55 9.22
N TYR A 2 -7.42 10.60 9.73
CA TYR A 2 -6.36 9.67 9.33
C TYR A 2 -6.47 8.39 10.17
N SER A 3 -6.85 7.28 9.53
CA SER A 3 -6.87 5.97 10.19
C SER A 3 -5.45 5.42 10.24
N ARG A 4 -5.13 4.59 11.25
CA ARG A 4 -3.85 3.83 11.33
C ARG A 4 -3.57 2.93 10.10
N ARG A 5 -4.55 2.83 9.21
CA ARG A 5 -4.54 2.00 8.00
C ARG A 5 -4.43 2.81 6.72
N SER A 6 -4.50 4.14 6.80
CA SER A 6 -4.30 5.03 5.66
C SER A 6 -2.82 5.04 5.32
N VAL A 7 -2.49 4.38 4.22
CA VAL A 7 -1.14 4.35 3.65
C VAL A 7 -1.01 5.58 2.77
N TRP A 8 0.02 6.38 3.02
CA TRP A 8 0.28 7.61 2.26
C TRP A 8 1.50 7.51 1.36
N GLN A 9 2.37 6.54 1.64
CA GLN A 9 3.56 6.29 0.85
C GLN A 9 3.81 4.78 0.76
N VAL A 10 4.13 4.35 -0.46
CA VAL A 10 4.55 2.99 -0.78
C VAL A 10 5.88 3.07 -1.49
N VAL A 11 6.91 2.43 -0.94
CA VAL A 11 8.26 2.41 -1.52
C VAL A 11 8.63 0.97 -1.85
N LEU A 12 8.88 0.69 -3.12
CA LEU A 12 9.49 -0.57 -3.51
C LEU A 12 11.00 -0.48 -3.24
N ARG A 13 11.53 -1.43 -2.46
CA ARG A 13 12.96 -1.48 -2.13
C ARG A 13 13.76 -2.02 -3.32
N GLN A 14 15.04 -1.64 -3.38
CA GLN A 14 15.96 -2.10 -4.41
C GLN A 14 15.99 -3.63 -4.47
N GLY A 15 15.82 -4.19 -5.67
CA GLY A 15 15.65 -5.62 -5.91
C GLY A 15 14.20 -6.06 -6.17
N GLY A 16 13.19 -5.27 -5.79
CA GLY A 16 11.78 -5.58 -6.09
C GLY A 16 11.16 -6.71 -5.27
N TRP A 17 11.86 -7.17 -4.23
CA TRP A 17 11.40 -8.26 -3.35
C TRP A 17 10.59 -7.75 -2.17
N ASP A 18 10.87 -6.52 -1.72
CA ASP A 18 10.30 -5.94 -0.51
C ASP A 18 9.62 -4.60 -0.81
N VAL A 19 8.55 -4.33 -0.08
CA VAL A 19 7.81 -3.08 -0.12
C VAL A 19 7.68 -2.49 1.28
N THR A 20 7.99 -1.21 1.41
CA THR A 20 7.77 -0.44 2.63
C THR A 20 6.47 0.34 2.50
N LEU A 21 5.56 0.11 3.44
CA LEU A 21 4.27 0.79 3.56
C LEU A 21 4.36 1.79 4.72
N SER A 22 4.13 3.07 4.44
CA SER A 22 4.07 4.12 5.47
C SER A 22 2.62 4.49 5.74
N THR A 23 2.21 4.35 6.99
CA THR A 23 0.86 4.65 7.48
C THR A 23 0.86 5.89 8.36
N TYR A 24 -0.25 6.62 8.34
CA TYR A 24 -0.48 7.69 9.31
C TYR A 24 -0.79 7.10 10.68
N TYR A 25 -0.24 7.70 11.72
CA TYR A 25 -0.58 7.40 13.10
C TYR A 25 -1.26 8.63 13.74
N PRO A 26 -2.12 8.43 14.75
CA PRO A 26 -2.59 9.54 15.57
C PRO A 26 -1.41 10.31 16.17
N PHE A 27 -1.59 11.61 16.39
CA PHE A 27 -0.58 12.57 16.87
C PHE A 27 0.51 12.97 15.85
N GLY A 28 0.23 12.90 14.54
CA GLY A 28 1.20 13.32 13.51
C GLY A 28 2.40 12.38 13.37
N LEU A 29 2.37 11.25 14.08
CA LEU A 29 3.35 10.19 13.94
C LEU A 29 3.10 9.43 12.63
N SER A 30 4.15 8.89 12.05
CA SER A 30 4.05 7.95 10.91
C SER A 30 4.65 6.61 11.32
N SER A 31 4.00 5.52 10.93
CA SER A 31 4.55 4.17 11.13
C SER A 31 4.80 3.54 9.77
N SER A 32 6.05 3.17 9.52
CA SER A 32 6.46 2.48 8.31
C SER A 32 6.84 1.06 8.64
N PHE A 33 6.41 0.11 7.82
CA PHE A 33 6.78 -1.29 7.95
C PHE A 33 7.11 -1.88 6.58
N THR A 34 8.12 -2.75 6.57
CA THR A 34 8.56 -3.44 5.36
C THR A 34 8.01 -4.85 5.36
N VAL A 35 7.44 -5.26 4.24
CA VAL A 35 6.94 -6.62 4.01
C VAL A 35 7.40 -7.09 2.63
N PRO A 36 7.62 -8.40 2.46
CA PRO A 36 7.89 -8.95 1.14
C PRO A 36 6.74 -8.63 0.18
N LEU A 37 7.05 -8.22 -1.06
CA LEU A 37 6.07 -7.94 -2.11
C LEU A 37 5.13 -9.11 -2.35
N ARG A 38 5.62 -10.35 -2.23
CA ARG A 38 4.81 -11.59 -2.35
C ARG A 38 3.75 -11.73 -1.25
N GLN A 39 3.88 -10.98 -0.16
CA GLN A 39 2.91 -10.94 0.93
C GLN A 39 1.95 -9.77 0.80
N VAL A 40 2.06 -8.95 -0.25
CA VAL A 40 1.16 -7.82 -0.50
C VAL A 40 0.38 -8.08 -1.78
N SER A 41 -0.91 -7.77 -1.76
CA SER A 41 -1.75 -7.83 -2.96
C SER A 41 -2.77 -6.72 -2.98
N CYS A 42 -2.94 -6.13 -4.14
CA CYS A 42 -4.00 -5.16 -4.39
C CYS A 42 -5.30 -5.88 -4.71
N MET A 43 -6.36 -5.52 -3.99
CA MET A 43 -7.67 -6.14 -4.16
C MET A 43 -8.57 -5.40 -5.14
N ALA A 44 -8.17 -4.22 -5.63
CA ALA A 44 -8.98 -3.42 -6.53
C ALA A 44 -8.14 -2.64 -7.55
N HIS A 45 -8.69 -2.43 -8.73
CA HIS A 45 -8.06 -1.64 -9.77
C HIS A 45 -8.20 -0.14 -9.47
N ARG A 46 -7.17 0.66 -9.75
CA ARG A 46 -7.15 2.12 -9.49
C ARG A 46 -8.29 2.88 -10.19
N SER A 47 -8.83 2.32 -11.28
CA SER A 47 -9.97 2.88 -12.01
C SER A 47 -11.34 2.55 -11.40
N GLU A 48 -11.44 1.50 -10.59
CA GLU A 48 -12.72 1.06 -10.01
C GLU A 48 -13.02 1.74 -8.67
N VAL A 49 -12.00 2.23 -7.96
CA VAL A 49 -12.20 2.79 -6.61
C VAL A 49 -12.11 4.33 -6.61
N PRO A 50 -13.17 5.04 -6.20
CA PRO A 50 -13.25 6.49 -6.34
C PRO A 50 -12.31 7.26 -5.38
N ALA A 51 -11.87 6.67 -4.26
CA ALA A 51 -11.12 7.40 -3.23
C ALA A 51 -9.87 6.68 -2.66
N MET A 52 -9.94 5.37 -2.39
CA MET A 52 -8.86 4.64 -1.68
C MET A 52 -8.68 3.23 -2.24
N ILE A 53 -7.43 2.80 -2.44
CA ILE A 53 -7.12 1.46 -2.98
C ILE A 53 -6.87 0.48 -1.81
N PRO A 54 -7.65 -0.60 -1.65
CA PRO A 54 -7.42 -1.60 -0.61
C PRO A 54 -6.23 -2.51 -0.94
N LEU A 55 -5.23 -2.50 -0.05
CA LEU A 55 -4.06 -3.36 -0.03
C LEU A 55 -4.22 -4.44 1.04
N LYS A 56 -4.12 -5.71 0.66
CA LYS A 56 -4.05 -6.83 1.59
C LYS A 56 -2.60 -7.16 1.88
N VAL A 57 -2.27 -7.32 3.16
CA VAL A 57 -0.97 -7.81 3.62
C VAL A 57 -1.16 -9.14 4.34
N LYS A 58 -0.43 -10.17 3.91
CA LYS A 58 -0.47 -11.51 4.50
C LYS A 58 0.00 -11.45 5.96
N GLY A 59 -0.72 -12.14 6.85
CA GLY A 59 -0.43 -12.15 8.28
C GLY A 59 -0.89 -10.90 9.05
N ARG A 60 -1.54 -9.92 8.39
CA ARG A 60 -2.14 -8.77 9.06
C ARG A 60 -3.67 -8.81 8.98
N PRO A 61 -4.38 -8.57 10.10
CA PRO A 61 -5.82 -8.45 10.07
C PRO A 61 -6.21 -7.17 9.32
N PHE A 62 -7.35 -7.23 8.61
CA PHE A 62 -7.89 -6.15 7.79
C PHE A 62 -7.08 -5.77 6.53
N TYR A 63 -7.60 -4.79 5.80
CA TYR A 63 -6.97 -4.17 4.62
C TYR A 63 -6.35 -2.83 5.02
N PHE A 64 -5.26 -2.48 4.35
CA PHE A 64 -4.67 -1.14 4.35
C PHE A 64 -5.29 -0.35 3.22
N LEU A 65 -5.55 0.94 3.42
CA LEU A 65 -6.18 1.80 2.43
C LEU A 65 -5.14 2.78 1.92
N LEU A 66 -4.69 2.57 0.69
CA LEU A 66 -3.81 3.51 0.02
C LEU A 66 -4.62 4.71 -0.42
N ASP A 67 -4.26 5.88 0.09
CA ASP A 67 -4.86 7.13 -0.33
C ASP A 67 -4.45 7.45 -1.77
N LYS A 68 -5.42 7.74 -2.64
CA LYS A 68 -5.14 8.16 -4.03
C LYS A 68 -4.39 9.49 -4.09
N GLN A 69 -4.52 10.31 -3.05
CA GLN A 69 -3.80 11.58 -2.86
C GLN A 69 -2.41 11.37 -2.23
N GLY A 70 -2.10 10.15 -1.80
CA GLY A 70 -0.78 9.77 -1.26
C GLY A 70 0.33 9.86 -2.31
N GLN A 71 1.56 10.07 -1.84
CA GLN A 71 2.75 10.14 -2.67
C GLN A 71 3.20 8.74 -3.08
N VAL A 72 2.81 8.32 -4.28
CA VAL A 72 3.36 7.13 -4.95
C VAL A 72 4.50 7.59 -5.84
N TYR A 73 5.74 7.45 -5.35
CA TYR A 73 6.93 7.94 -6.04
C TYR A 73 7.11 7.32 -7.44
N ASN A 74 6.71 6.05 -7.63
CA ASN A 74 6.79 5.35 -8.92
C ASN A 74 5.45 4.66 -9.26
N PRO A 75 4.47 5.38 -9.84
CA PRO A 75 3.14 4.84 -10.10
C PRO A 75 3.14 3.64 -11.05
N GLN A 76 3.95 3.67 -12.13
CA GLN A 76 4.05 2.53 -13.06
C GLN A 76 4.64 1.28 -12.39
N LEU A 77 5.70 1.45 -11.60
CA LEU A 77 6.32 0.35 -10.86
C LEU A 77 5.35 -0.21 -9.82
N PHE A 78 4.60 0.67 -9.14
CA PHE A 78 3.54 0.28 -8.23
C PHE A 78 2.47 -0.55 -8.96
N ASP A 79 1.93 -0.06 -10.09
CA ASP A 79 0.90 -0.75 -10.87
C ASP A 79 1.38 -2.12 -11.39
N LEU A 80 2.67 -2.27 -11.73
CA LEU A 80 3.27 -3.52 -12.17
C LEU A 80 3.61 -4.50 -11.04
N THR A 81 3.72 -4.03 -9.79
CA THR A 81 4.19 -4.84 -8.65
C THR A 81 3.13 -5.00 -7.58
N VAL A 82 2.88 -3.94 -6.81
CA VAL A 82 1.99 -3.91 -5.65
C VAL A 82 0.53 -3.80 -6.08
N GLY A 83 0.26 -2.96 -7.09
CA GLY A 83 -1.03 -2.71 -7.71
C GLY A 83 -1.45 -3.80 -8.72
N ALA A 84 -0.53 -4.69 -9.09
CA ALA A 84 -0.85 -5.82 -9.96
C ALA A 84 -1.88 -6.70 -9.25
N TYR A 85 -3.07 -6.80 -9.85
CA TYR A 85 -4.16 -7.62 -9.33
C TYR A 85 -3.71 -9.08 -9.26
N ARG A 86 -3.47 -9.57 -8.04
CA ARG A 86 -3.10 -10.96 -7.78
C ARG A 86 -4.00 -11.50 -6.70
N LYS A 87 -4.70 -12.60 -6.99
CA LYS A 87 -5.34 -13.43 -5.96
C LYS A 87 -4.21 -14.16 -5.23
N LEU A 88 -3.97 -13.80 -3.97
CA LEU A 88 -3.15 -14.58 -3.04
C LEU A 88 -3.96 -15.72 -2.41
#